data_AF-A0A2K3LSI1-F1
#
_entry.id   AF-A0A2K3LSI1-F1
#
_cell.length_a   1.000
_cell.length_b   1.000
_cell.length_c   1.000
_cell.angle_alpha   90.00
_cell.angle_beta   90.00
_cell.angle_gamma   90.00
#
_symmetry.space_group_name_H-M   'P 1'
#
loop_
_entity.id
_entity.type
_entity.pdbx_description
1 polymer ?
#
loop_
_entity_poly.entity_id
_entity_poly.type
_entity_poly.pdbx_seq_one_letter_code
_entity_poly.pdbx_strand_id
1 'polypeptide(L)'
;MKQNGEKLMNWNECKKLPWNLILLLGAGFALADGVQSSGLADVLSKALEFLKDVPYLAIVPAVTLLCSIITEIVTSNAATTTLLVPLLYHIAKTMHLHPLLLMIPGGIATEFAFWLPTSTPSNVVGFATGHIEIKDMLKVGVPLKVVGIFVLSLLMPTLGSIVYGTNDGTQ
;
A
#
# COMPACT_ATOMS: atom_id res chain seq x y z
N MET A 1 -28.08 26.79 -12.20
CA MET A 1 -29.21 25.85 -12.38
C MET A 1 -28.79 24.85 -13.45
N LYS A 2 -28.55 23.57 -13.11
CA LYS A 2 -28.24 22.53 -14.11
C LYS A 2 -29.52 22.19 -14.89
N GLN A 3 -29.46 22.22 -16.23
CA GLN A 3 -30.60 21.85 -17.07
C GLN A 3 -30.73 20.33 -17.19
N ASN A 4 -31.96 19.81 -17.10
CA ASN A 4 -32.24 18.38 -17.29
C ASN A 4 -31.87 17.96 -18.73
N GLY A 5 -30.84 17.12 -18.87
CA GLY A 5 -30.39 16.56 -20.16
C GLY A 5 -28.92 16.85 -20.55
N GLU A 6 -28.17 17.61 -19.77
CA GLU A 6 -26.73 17.81 -20.04
C GLU A 6 -25.91 16.54 -19.73
N LYS A 7 -24.99 16.18 -20.63
CA LYS A 7 -24.02 15.09 -20.42
C LYS A 7 -23.24 15.35 -19.14
N LEU A 8 -23.29 14.40 -18.20
CA LEU A 8 -22.61 14.50 -16.90
C LEU A 8 -21.09 14.66 -17.02
N MET A 9 -20.49 14.15 -18.10
CA MET A 9 -19.06 14.27 -18.38
C MET A 9 -18.83 14.39 -19.90
N ASN A 10 -18.08 15.41 -20.31
CA ASN A 10 -17.69 15.61 -21.69
C ASN A 10 -16.33 14.96 -21.98
N TRP A 11 -16.04 14.62 -23.25
CA TRP A 11 -14.76 14.00 -23.62
C TRP A 11 -13.54 14.83 -23.21
N ASN A 12 -13.67 16.16 -23.23
CA ASN A 12 -12.62 17.07 -22.75
C ASN A 12 -12.37 16.94 -21.23
N GLU A 13 -13.37 16.54 -20.44
CA GLU A 13 -13.19 16.23 -19.02
C GLU A 13 -12.55 14.84 -18.83
N CYS A 14 -12.89 13.84 -19.66
CA CYS A 14 -12.20 12.54 -19.63
C CYS A 14 -10.69 12.63 -19.90
N LYS A 15 -10.25 13.57 -20.74
CA LYS A 15 -8.81 13.80 -20.98
C LYS A 15 -8.05 14.28 -19.73
N LYS A 16 -8.75 14.85 -18.74
CA LYS A 16 -8.16 15.30 -17.47
C LYS A 16 -7.97 14.16 -16.47
N LEU A 17 -8.49 12.96 -16.76
CA LEU A 17 -8.24 11.80 -15.91
C LEU A 17 -6.74 11.48 -15.88
N PRO A 18 -6.20 11.05 -14.73
CA PRO A 18 -4.78 10.70 -14.60
C PRO A 18 -4.49 9.36 -15.27
N TRP A 19 -4.48 9.32 -16.61
CA TRP A 19 -4.26 8.12 -17.42
C TRP A 19 -2.98 7.37 -17.06
N ASN A 20 -1.95 8.09 -16.62
CA ASN A 20 -0.69 7.51 -16.15
C ASN A 20 -0.90 6.56 -14.96
N LEU A 21 -1.80 6.87 -14.03
CA LEU A 21 -2.10 5.99 -12.89
C LEU A 21 -2.84 4.72 -13.35
N ILE A 22 -3.77 4.87 -14.30
CA ILE A 22 -4.51 3.73 -14.86
C ILE A 22 -3.54 2.78 -15.60
N LEU A 23 -2.64 3.34 -16.41
CA LEU A 23 -1.61 2.56 -17.10
C LEU A 23 -0.61 1.93 -16.12
N LEU A 24 -0.23 2.63 -15.05
CA LEU A 24 0.64 2.09 -14.00
C LEU A 24 -0.01 0.91 -13.28
N LEU A 25 -1.32 0.97 -13.02
CA LEU A 25 -2.08 -0.15 -12.45
C LEU A 25 -2.11 -1.35 -13.37
N GLY A 26 -2.39 -1.13 -14.66
CA GLY A 26 -2.31 -2.18 -15.67
C GLY A 26 -0.92 -2.81 -15.77
N ALA A 27 0.13 -1.99 -15.76
CA ALA A 27 1.52 -2.46 -15.76
C ALA A 27 1.87 -3.24 -14.49
N GLY A 28 1.36 -2.84 -13.32
CA GLY A 28 1.54 -3.58 -12.06
C GLY A 28 0.91 -4.97 -12.09
N PHE A 29 -0.30 -5.10 -12.65
CA PHE A 29 -0.93 -6.41 -12.84
C PHE A 29 -0.20 -7.27 -13.89
N ALA A 30 0.25 -6.67 -14.99
CA ALA A 30 1.06 -7.36 -15.99
C ALA A 30 2.41 -7.85 -15.42
N LEU A 31 3.06 -7.05 -14.57
CA LEU A 31 4.27 -7.46 -13.85
C LEU A 31 4.00 -8.61 -12.89
N ALA A 32 2.90 -8.56 -12.13
CA ALA A 32 2.52 -9.65 -11.22
C ALA A 32 2.29 -10.96 -11.96
N ASP A 33 1.60 -10.91 -13.11
CA ASP A 33 1.41 -12.07 -13.99
C ASP A 33 2.74 -12.54 -14.61
N GLY A 34 3.63 -11.61 -14.96
CA GLY A 34 4.98 -11.90 -15.43
C GLY A 34 5.85 -12.62 -14.39
N VAL A 35 5.77 -12.21 -13.11
CA VAL A 35 6.48 -12.87 -12.00
C VAL A 35 5.98 -14.30 -11.80
N GLN A 36 4.69 -14.54 -12.00
CA GLN A 36 4.10 -15.87 -11.90
C GLN A 36 4.46 -16.77 -13.09
N SER A 37 4.24 -16.29 -14.31
CA SER A 37 4.49 -17.04 -15.55
C SER A 37 5.97 -17.34 -15.80
N SER A 38 6.88 -16.50 -15.31
CA SER A 38 8.33 -16.72 -15.40
C SER A 38 8.87 -17.76 -14.40
N GLY A 39 8.07 -18.19 -13.42
CA GLY A 39 8.54 -19.04 -12.32
C GLY A 39 9.44 -18.32 -11.30
N LEU A 40 9.62 -17.01 -11.44
CA LEU A 40 10.38 -16.21 -10.46
C LEU A 40 9.71 -16.24 -9.09
N ALA A 41 8.37 -16.26 -9.08
CA ALA A 41 7.56 -16.50 -7.90
C ALA A 41 8.01 -17.75 -7.12
N ASP A 42 8.20 -18.89 -7.79
CA ASP A 42 8.57 -20.15 -7.15
C ASP A 42 10.00 -20.13 -6.59
N VAL A 43 10.92 -19.48 -7.32
CA VAL A 43 12.31 -19.29 -6.86
C VAL A 43 12.35 -18.39 -5.63
N LEU A 44 11.62 -17.28 -5.65
CA LEU A 44 11.53 -16.36 -4.52
C LEU A 44 10.82 -17.04 -3.33
N SER A 45 9.81 -17.88 -3.61
CA SER A 45 9.12 -18.66 -2.59
C SER A 45 10.03 -19.59 -1.83
N LYS A 46 10.87 -20.34 -2.54
CA LYS A 46 11.90 -21.20 -1.91
C LYS A 46 12.91 -20.39 -1.11
N ALA A 47 13.32 -19.23 -1.62
CA ALA A 47 14.24 -18.35 -0.90
C ALA A 47 13.63 -17.78 0.39
N LEU A 48 12.30 -17.62 0.45
CA LEU A 48 11.56 -17.12 1.61
C LEU A 48 10.93 -18.23 2.47
N GLU A 49 11.21 -19.51 2.22
CA GLU A 49 10.67 -20.61 3.03
C GLU A 49 11.03 -20.49 4.51
N PHE A 50 12.18 -19.91 4.85
CA PHE A 50 12.58 -19.63 6.24
C PHE A 50 11.61 -18.69 6.98
N LEU A 51 10.81 -17.92 6.24
CA LEU A 51 9.83 -16.99 6.76
C LEU A 51 8.49 -17.68 7.10
N LYS A 52 8.30 -18.94 6.71
CA LYS A 52 7.09 -19.73 6.97
C LYS A 52 6.92 -20.05 8.45
N ASP A 53 8.02 -20.23 9.18
CA ASP A 53 8.02 -20.49 10.62
C ASP A 53 7.93 -19.20 11.46
N VAL A 54 8.00 -18.03 10.81
CA VAL A 54 7.89 -16.74 11.49
C VAL A 54 6.41 -16.44 11.76
N PRO A 55 6.03 -16.07 13.00
CA PRO A 55 4.65 -15.77 13.31
C PRO A 55 4.17 -14.56 12.49
N TYR A 56 2.91 -14.62 12.05
CA TYR A 56 2.22 -13.53 11.35
C TYR A 56 2.42 -12.15 12.02
N LEU A 57 2.40 -12.14 13.37
CA LEU A 57 2.63 -10.96 14.20
C LEU A 57 4.01 -10.30 14.03
N ALA A 58 5.00 -10.97 13.45
CA ALA A 58 6.31 -10.40 13.15
C ALA A 58 6.43 -9.96 11.68
N ILE A 59 5.78 -10.66 10.75
CA ILE A 59 5.86 -10.37 9.31
C ILE A 59 5.08 -9.11 8.95
N VAL A 60 3.86 -8.95 9.47
CA VAL A 60 3.01 -7.80 9.12
C VAL A 60 3.61 -6.47 9.54
N PRO A 61 4.13 -6.29 10.76
CA PRO A 61 4.82 -5.06 11.11
C PRO A 61 6.01 -4.77 10.20
N ALA A 62 6.79 -5.79 9.83
CA ALA A 62 7.96 -5.62 8.96
C ALA A 62 7.56 -5.19 7.54
N VAL A 63 6.55 -5.84 6.94
CA VAL A 63 6.00 -5.49 5.63
C VAL A 63 5.40 -4.08 5.65
N THR A 64 4.57 -3.79 6.65
CA THR A 64 3.93 -2.48 6.84
C THR A 64 4.99 -1.38 6.99
N LEU A 65 6.05 -1.64 7.77
CA LEU A 65 7.17 -0.72 7.93
C LEU A 65 7.87 -0.47 6.58
N LEU A 66 8.23 -1.53 5.85
CA LEU A 66 8.88 -1.42 4.54
C LEU A 66 8.03 -0.62 3.54
N CYS A 67 6.74 -0.95 3.39
CA CYS A 67 5.82 -0.21 2.52
C CYS A 67 5.74 1.26 2.91
N SER A 68 5.67 1.55 4.21
CA SER A 68 5.62 2.91 4.73
C SER A 68 6.93 3.68 4.55
N ILE A 69 8.08 3.02 4.44
CA ILE A 69 9.36 3.70 4.15
C ILE A 69 9.45 3.99 2.66
N ILE A 70 9.08 3.02 1.82
CA ILE A 70 9.08 3.18 0.35
C ILE A 70 8.22 4.37 -0.06
N THR A 71 7.04 4.53 0.56
CA THR A 71 6.11 5.61 0.21
C THR A 71 6.65 7.02 0.51
N GLU A 72 7.57 7.17 1.48
CA GLU A 72 8.16 8.48 1.78
C GLU A 72 9.02 9.00 0.63
N ILE A 73 9.64 8.10 -0.13
CA ILE A 73 10.56 8.40 -1.23
C ILE A 73 9.78 8.63 -2.53
N VAL A 74 8.64 7.98 -2.69
CA VAL A 74 7.83 8.04 -3.90
C VAL A 74 6.85 9.21 -3.82
N THR A 75 6.77 10.04 -4.87
CA THR A 75 5.95 11.27 -4.91
C THR A 75 4.44 11.02 -4.86
N SER A 76 3.98 9.78 -4.96
CA SER A 76 2.55 9.44 -4.99
C SER A 76 2.24 8.14 -4.25
N ASN A 77 1.54 8.25 -3.11
CA ASN A 77 1.07 7.12 -2.33
C ASN A 77 0.20 6.15 -3.17
N ALA A 78 -0.65 6.68 -4.04
CA ALA A 78 -1.50 5.87 -4.92
C ALA A 78 -0.66 5.07 -5.93
N ALA A 79 0.42 5.65 -6.46
CA ALA A 79 1.36 4.95 -7.33
C ALA A 79 2.11 3.86 -6.56
N THR A 80 2.59 4.15 -5.34
CA THR A 80 3.26 3.17 -4.47
C THR A 80 2.34 1.99 -4.15
N THR A 81 1.09 2.25 -3.75
CA THR A 81 0.09 1.22 -3.45
C THR A 81 -0.16 0.32 -4.65
N THR A 82 -0.34 0.93 -5.82
CA THR A 82 -0.57 0.23 -7.08
C THR A 82 0.57 -0.72 -7.45
N LEU A 83 1.82 -0.33 -7.15
CA LEU A 83 3.00 -1.14 -7.41
C LEU A 83 3.19 -2.25 -6.36
N LEU A 84 2.95 -1.95 -5.08
CA LEU A 84 3.25 -2.88 -3.99
C LEU A 84 2.14 -3.91 -3.75
N VAL A 85 0.86 -3.57 -3.94
CA VAL A 85 -0.26 -4.48 -3.66
C VAL A 85 -0.17 -5.81 -4.45
N PRO A 86 0.15 -5.84 -5.75
CA PRO A 86 0.31 -7.09 -6.49
C PRO A 86 1.51 -7.93 -5.99
N LEU A 87 2.59 -7.27 -5.56
CA LEU A 87 3.75 -7.94 -4.96
C LEU A 87 3.38 -8.59 -3.62
N LEU A 88 2.63 -7.87 -2.77
CA LEU A 88 2.16 -8.38 -1.47
C LEU A 88 1.20 -9.56 -1.62
N TYR A 89 0.33 -9.54 -2.64
CA TYR A 89 -0.51 -10.68 -3.00
C TYR A 89 0.32 -11.94 -3.26
N HIS A 90 1.40 -11.78 -4.03
CA HIS A 90 2.28 -12.90 -4.39
C HIS A 90 3.01 -13.46 -3.17
N ILE A 91 3.59 -12.58 -2.35
CA ILE A 91 4.27 -12.97 -1.10
C ILE A 91 3.29 -13.71 -0.17
N ALA A 92 2.04 -13.25 -0.06
CA ALA A 92 1.05 -13.93 0.77
C ALA A 92 0.74 -15.35 0.26
N LYS A 93 0.56 -15.51 -1.06
CA LYS A 93 0.33 -16.83 -1.68
C LYS A 93 1.49 -17.79 -1.45
N THR A 94 2.71 -17.31 -1.65
CA THR A 94 3.95 -18.03 -1.35
C THR A 94 4.01 -18.53 0.09
N MET A 95 3.57 -17.70 1.04
CA MET A 95 3.58 -18.03 2.47
C MET A 95 2.37 -18.86 2.91
N HIS A 96 1.48 -19.23 1.98
CA HIS A 96 0.18 -19.87 2.26
C HIS A 96 -0.68 -19.08 3.26
N LEU A 97 -0.55 -17.75 3.25
CA LEU A 97 -1.37 -16.84 4.04
C LEU A 97 -2.48 -16.28 3.16
N HIS A 98 -3.63 -15.97 3.77
CA HIS A 98 -4.71 -15.32 3.06
C HIS A 98 -4.24 -13.93 2.54
N PRO A 99 -4.29 -13.62 1.23
CA PRO A 99 -3.66 -12.43 0.66
C PRO A 99 -4.07 -11.10 1.29
N LEU A 100 -5.34 -10.98 1.69
CA LEU A 100 -5.86 -9.79 2.37
C LEU A 100 -5.10 -9.44 3.66
N LEU A 101 -4.50 -10.42 4.33
CA LEU A 101 -3.76 -10.21 5.57
C LEU A 101 -2.45 -9.44 5.39
N LEU A 102 -1.92 -9.37 4.16
CA LEU A 102 -0.75 -8.56 3.80
C LEU A 102 -1.12 -7.37 2.91
N MET A 103 -2.04 -7.56 1.95
CA MET A 103 -2.43 -6.51 1.01
C MET A 103 -3.08 -5.31 1.69
N ILE A 104 -3.98 -5.53 2.65
CA ILE A 104 -4.68 -4.45 3.36
C ILE A 104 -3.70 -3.63 4.23
N PRO A 105 -2.96 -4.23 5.18
CA PRO A 105 -2.04 -3.45 6.00
C PRO A 105 -0.93 -2.79 5.17
N GLY A 106 -0.38 -3.48 4.17
CA GLY A 106 0.63 -2.90 3.29
C GLY A 106 0.10 -1.75 2.42
N GLY A 107 -1.15 -1.86 1.92
CA GLY A 107 -1.80 -0.80 1.15
C GLY A 107 -2.27 0.40 1.99
N ILE A 108 -2.56 0.20 3.28
CA ILE A 108 -2.79 1.34 4.20
C ILE A 108 -1.44 1.96 4.60
N ALA A 109 -0.39 1.15 4.76
CA ALA A 109 0.94 1.62 5.12
C ALA A 109 1.56 2.58 4.10
N THR A 110 1.24 2.40 2.83
CA THR A 110 1.66 3.31 1.76
C THR A 110 1.01 4.69 1.86
N GLU A 111 -0.03 4.86 2.67
CA GLU A 111 -0.60 6.18 2.98
C GLU A 111 0.08 6.86 4.18
N PHE A 112 0.95 6.14 4.92
CA PHE A 112 1.70 6.69 6.05
C PHE A 112 2.96 7.46 5.60
N ALA A 113 2.73 8.54 4.84
CA ALA A 113 3.74 9.45 4.33
C ALA A 113 3.89 10.68 5.27
N PHE A 114 4.69 10.57 6.33
CA PHE A 114 4.76 11.54 7.43
C PHE A 114 6.14 12.14 7.67
N TRP A 115 7.22 11.66 7.04
CA TRP A 115 8.59 12.11 7.32
C TRP A 115 9.01 13.29 6.46
N LEU A 116 8.63 13.30 5.19
CA LEU A 116 9.11 14.27 4.22
C LEU A 116 7.96 15.15 3.69
N PRO A 117 8.24 16.44 3.41
CA PRO A 117 7.25 17.34 2.82
C PRO A 117 6.88 16.90 1.40
N THR A 118 7.81 16.30 0.66
CA THR A 118 7.65 15.93 -0.75
C THR A 118 6.73 14.73 -0.99
N SER A 119 6.39 13.97 0.05
CA SER A 119 5.69 12.69 -0.10
C SER A 119 4.20 12.84 -0.39
N THR A 120 3.58 13.96 0.02
CA THR A 120 2.16 14.20 -0.24
C THR A 120 1.88 15.71 -0.38
N PRO A 121 1.00 16.15 -1.31
CA PRO A 121 0.68 17.57 -1.47
C PRO A 121 0.22 18.27 -0.19
N SER A 122 -0.49 17.58 0.71
CA SER A 122 -0.89 18.12 2.02
C SER A 122 0.31 18.53 2.88
N ASN A 123 1.36 17.70 2.90
CA ASN A 123 2.58 17.97 3.64
C ASN A 123 3.35 19.15 3.04
N VAL A 124 3.40 19.25 1.71
CA VAL A 124 4.00 20.41 1.01
C VAL A 124 3.29 21.71 1.39
N VAL A 125 1.95 21.72 1.39
CA VAL A 125 1.16 22.91 1.74
C VAL A 125 1.43 23.35 3.18
N GLY A 126 1.51 22.41 4.13
CA GLY A 126 1.87 22.71 5.51
C GLY A 126 3.29 23.25 5.65
N PHE A 127 4.26 22.63 4.98
CA PHE A 127 5.67 23.06 5.00
C PHE A 127 5.87 24.44 4.36
N ALA A 128 5.11 24.76 3.30
CA ALA A 128 5.15 26.06 2.61
C ALA A 128 4.75 27.25 3.49
N THR A 129 4.13 27.02 4.66
CA THR A 129 3.82 28.09 5.62
C THR A 129 5.06 28.69 6.28
N GLY A 130 6.23 28.04 6.18
CA GLY A 130 7.49 28.50 6.76
C GLY A 130 7.62 28.30 8.27
N HIS A 131 6.60 27.74 8.93
CA HIS A 131 6.56 27.52 10.39
C HIS A 131 6.89 26.07 10.79
N ILE A 132 7.08 25.16 9.83
CA ILE A 132 7.29 23.72 10.07
C ILE A 132 8.63 23.31 9.48
N GLU A 133 9.53 22.78 10.31
CA GLU A 133 10.77 22.19 9.84
C GLU A 133 10.63 20.68 9.58
N ILE A 134 11.52 20.13 8.74
CA ILE A 134 11.58 18.68 8.48
C ILE A 134 11.77 17.89 9.79
N LYS A 135 12.51 18.47 10.76
CA LYS A 135 12.71 17.86 12.08
C LYS A 135 11.41 17.71 12.87
N ASP A 136 10.49 18.65 12.74
CA ASP A 136 9.21 18.61 13.46
C ASP A 136 8.27 17.59 12.83
N MET A 137 8.30 17.48 11.50
CA MET A 137 7.61 16.41 10.76
C MET A 137 8.11 15.02 11.18
N LEU A 138 9.43 14.81 11.26
CA LEU A 138 9.99 13.54 11.71
C LEU A 138 9.61 13.21 13.16
N LYS A 139 9.69 14.18 14.08
CA LYS A 139 9.35 13.98 15.50
C LYS A 139 7.90 13.54 15.70
N VAL A 140 6.97 14.04 14.91
CA VAL A 140 5.54 13.68 14.99
C VAL A 140 5.23 12.46 14.13
N GLY A 141 5.85 12.36 12.94
CA GLY A 141 5.58 11.32 11.96
C GLY A 141 6.09 9.94 12.36
N VAL A 142 7.25 9.84 13.01
CA VAL A 142 7.78 8.56 13.51
C VAL A 142 6.84 7.91 14.53
N PRO A 143 6.42 8.54 15.63
CA PRO A 143 5.51 7.92 16.58
C PRO A 143 4.14 7.63 15.96
N LEU A 144 3.63 8.48 15.07
CA LEU A 144 2.37 8.23 14.36
C LEU A 144 2.44 6.97 13.49
N LYS A 145 3.56 6.78 12.77
CA LYS A 145 3.82 5.58 11.97
C LYS A 145 3.93 4.33 12.83
N VAL A 146 4.64 4.39 13.96
CA VAL A 146 4.76 3.26 14.90
C VAL A 146 3.39 2.85 15.45
N VAL A 147 2.58 3.82 15.89
CA VAL A 147 1.21 3.56 16.37
C VAL A 147 0.35 2.97 15.25
N GLY A 148 0.42 3.52 14.04
CA GLY A 148 -0.30 3.00 12.87
C GLY A 148 0.07 1.56 12.54
N ILE A 149 1.37 1.24 12.52
CA ILE A 149 1.86 -0.13 12.31
C ILE A 149 1.34 -1.07 13.40
N PHE A 150 1.41 -0.66 14.67
CA PHE A 150 0.92 -1.47 15.79
C PHE A 150 -0.59 -1.73 15.70
N VAL A 151 -1.38 -0.71 15.39
CA VAL A 151 -2.83 -0.79 15.21
C VAL A 151 -3.18 -1.72 14.05
N LEU A 152 -2.53 -1.58 12.90
CA LEU A 152 -2.75 -2.46 11.74
C LEU A 152 -2.37 -3.92 12.06
N SER A 153 -1.26 -4.13 12.75
CA SER A 153 -0.80 -5.47 13.12
C SER A 153 -1.75 -6.19 14.08
N LEU A 154 -2.49 -5.45 14.91
CA LEU A 154 -3.48 -6.00 15.85
C LEU A 154 -4.89 -6.13 15.24
N LEU A 155 -5.33 -5.15 14.43
CA LEU A 155 -6.68 -5.12 13.87
C LEU A 155 -6.87 -6.16 12.77
N MET A 156 -5.85 -6.42 11.94
CA MET A 156 -5.97 -7.39 10.85
C MET A 156 -6.29 -8.82 11.29
N PRO A 157 -5.61 -9.41 12.30
CA PRO A 157 -5.93 -10.76 12.77
C PRO A 157 -7.21 -10.83 13.62
N THR A 158 -7.69 -9.71 14.17
CA THR A 158 -8.90 -9.66 15.02
C THR A 158 -10.12 -9.22 14.22
N LEU A 159 -10.20 -7.95 13.86
CA LEU A 159 -11.30 -7.36 13.10
C LEU A 159 -11.30 -7.83 11.65
N GLY A 160 -10.12 -7.94 11.02
CA GLY A 160 -10.01 -8.43 9.65
C GLY A 160 -10.49 -9.87 9.51
N SER A 161 -10.28 -10.69 10.54
CA SER A 161 -10.84 -12.05 10.62
C SER A 161 -12.36 -12.07 10.68
N ILE A 162 -12.97 -11.19 11.47
CA ILE A 162 -14.42 -11.12 11.63
C ILE A 162 -15.10 -10.57 10.36
N VAL A 163 -14.49 -9.57 9.71
CA VAL A 163 -15.08 -8.86 8.57
C VAL A 163 -14.83 -9.58 7.24
N TYR A 164 -13.63 -10.11 7.04
CA TYR A 164 -13.22 -10.75 5.79
C TYR A 164 -13.20 -12.28 5.84
N GLY A 165 -13.54 -12.88 6.99
CA GLY A 165 -13.57 -14.34 7.15
C GLY A 165 -12.19 -14.98 7.02
N THR A 166 -11.10 -14.27 7.33
CA THR A 166 -9.73 -14.78 7.14
C THR A 166 -9.34 -15.97 8.03
N ASN A 167 -10.20 -16.38 8.98
CA ASN A 167 -10.04 -17.61 9.76
C ASN A 167 -10.55 -18.88 9.06
N ASP A 168 -11.42 -18.74 8.04
CA ASP A 168 -11.90 -19.88 7.29
C ASP A 168 -10.87 -20.21 6.21
N GLY A 169 -10.31 -21.41 6.32
CA GLY A 169 -9.04 -21.80 5.71
C GLY A 169 -8.88 -21.51 4.22
N THR A 170 -7.63 -21.24 3.85
CA THR A 170 -7.00 -21.55 2.55
C THR A 170 -7.94 -21.56 1.33
N GLN A 171 -7.97 -20.44 0.61
CA GLN A 171 -8.18 -20.40 -0.84
C GLN A 171 -7.16 -19.42 -1.44
#